data_AF-A0A9W6S4X7-F1
#
_entry.id   AF-A0A9W6S4X7-F1
#
_cell.length_a   1.000
_cell.length_b   1.000
_cell.length_c   1.000
_cell.angle_alpha   90.00
_cell.angle_beta   90.00
_cell.angle_gamma   90.00
#
_symmetry.space_group_name_H-M   'P 1'
#
loop_
_entity.id
_entity.type
_entity.pdbx_description
1 polymer ?
#
loop_
_entity_poly.entity_id
_entity_poly.type
_entity_poly.pdbx_seq_one_letter_code
_entity_poly.pdbx_strand_id
1 'polypeptide(L)'
;MDQKRLDALTALWSDRWGGAPSAYELKERFRDRWVRFHSLPGSKRYPDTEEQLGVVLGRHHTILQELGTAEGLYVIADSYHGA
;
A
#
# COMPACT_ATOMS: atom_id res chain seq x y z
N MET A 1 -4.62 -9.33 16.56
CA MET A 1 -3.59 -10.23 15.99
C MET A 1 -2.45 -10.31 16.99
N ASP A 2 -1.92 -11.49 17.28
CA ASP A 2 -0.81 -11.61 18.24
C ASP A 2 0.55 -11.27 17.60
N GLN A 3 1.54 -10.99 18.45
CA GLN A 3 2.90 -10.63 18.02
C GLN A 3 3.55 -11.75 17.19
N LYS A 4 3.28 -13.01 17.54
CA LYS A 4 3.85 -14.17 16.85
C LYS A 4 3.42 -14.23 15.38
N ARG A 5 2.17 -13.90 15.08
CA ARG A 5 1.64 -13.84 13.71
C ARG A 5 2.21 -12.64 12.94
N LEU A 6 2.40 -11.49 13.59
CA LEU A 6 3.09 -10.34 13.00
C LEU A 6 4.53 -10.70 12.60
N ASP A 7 5.29 -11.31 13.52
CA ASP A 7 6.68 -11.70 13.27
C ASP A 7 6.78 -12.72 12.12
N ALA A 8 5.85 -13.69 12.07
CA ALA A 8 5.78 -14.66 10.99
C ALA A 8 5.49 -14.02 9.62
N LEU A 9 4.56 -13.04 9.56
CA LEU A 9 4.27 -12.30 8.34
C LEU A 9 5.46 -11.45 7.89
N THR A 10 6.15 -10.78 8.81
CA THR A 10 7.36 -10.02 8.54
C THR A 10 8.49 -10.91 8.01
N ALA A 11 8.71 -12.07 8.64
CA ALA A 11 9.72 -13.03 8.18
C ALA A 11 9.41 -13.57 6.79
N LEU A 12 8.15 -13.96 6.54
CA LEU A 12 7.70 -14.44 5.22
C LEU A 12 7.86 -13.35 4.14
N TRP A 13 7.58 -12.09 4.48
CA TRP A 13 7.76 -10.97 3.58
C TRP A 13 9.24 -10.77 3.22
N SER A 14 10.11 -10.71 4.23
CA SER A 14 11.55 -10.55 4.04
C SER A 14 12.17 -11.68 3.23
N ASP A 15 11.75 -12.94 3.47
CA ASP A 15 12.21 -14.11 2.71
C ASP A 15 11.83 -14.02 1.22
N ARG A 16 10.61 -13.60 0.91
CA ARG A 16 10.13 -13.54 -0.49
C ARG A 16 10.68 -12.36 -1.28
N TRP A 17 10.95 -11.24 -0.63
CA TRP A 17 11.27 -9.97 -1.29
C TRP A 17 12.70 -9.48 -1.04
N GLY A 18 13.42 -10.03 -0.05
CA GLY A 18 14.77 -9.60 0.31
C GLY A 18 14.86 -8.20 0.93
N GLY A 19 13.71 -7.61 1.32
CA GLY A 19 13.58 -6.24 1.81
C GLY A 19 12.18 -5.67 1.55
N ALA A 20 12.00 -4.36 1.75
CA ALA A 20 10.77 -3.67 1.35
C ALA A 20 10.71 -3.62 -0.19
N PRO A 21 9.72 -4.24 -0.85
CA PRO A 21 9.63 -4.22 -2.29
C PRO A 21 9.37 -2.80 -2.76
N SER A 22 10.21 -2.34 -3.69
CA SER A 22 10.02 -1.04 -4.31
C SER A 22 8.78 -1.10 -5.21
N ALA A 23 7.80 -0.25 -4.95
CA ALA A 23 6.64 -0.09 -5.85
C ALA A 23 7.07 0.20 -7.30
N TYR A 24 8.24 0.81 -7.49
CA TYR A 24 8.84 1.03 -8.80
C TYR A 24 9.26 -0.27 -9.51
N GLU A 25 9.67 -1.30 -8.78
CA GLU A 25 10.05 -2.60 -9.35
C GLU A 25 8.83 -3.50 -9.55
N LEU A 26 7.87 -3.47 -8.63
CA LEU A 26 6.67 -4.31 -8.69
C LEU A 26 5.83 -4.05 -9.95
N LYS A 27 5.72 -2.80 -10.39
CA LYS A 27 4.99 -2.44 -11.62
C LYS A 27 5.59 -3.07 -12.88
N GLU A 28 6.92 -3.28 -12.90
CA GLU A 28 7.60 -3.89 -14.04
C GLU A 28 7.52 -5.41 -13.95
N ARG A 29 7.72 -5.98 -12.75
CA ARG A 29 7.71 -7.43 -12.52
C ARG A 29 6.31 -8.06 -12.65
N PHE A 30 5.26 -7.34 -12.29
CA PHE A 30 3.87 -7.82 -12.32
C PHE A 30 2.98 -6.90 -13.14
N ARG A 31 3.47 -6.51 -14.32
CA ARG A 31 2.83 -5.54 -15.21
C ARG A 31 1.38 -5.90 -15.56
N ASP A 32 1.10 -7.19 -15.74
CA ASP A 32 -0.21 -7.74 -16.08
C ASP A 32 -1.26 -7.60 -14.95
N ARG A 33 -0.80 -7.39 -13.72
CA ARG A 33 -1.63 -7.26 -12.52
C ARG A 33 -1.56 -5.85 -11.91
N TRP A 34 -0.77 -4.96 -12.49
CA TRP A 34 -0.52 -3.64 -11.93
C TRP A 34 -1.66 -2.67 -12.25
N VAL A 35 -2.34 -2.18 -11.21
CA VAL A 35 -3.37 -1.16 -11.31
C VAL A 35 -2.94 0.07 -10.52
N ARG A 36 -3.04 1.25 -11.13
CA ARG A 36 -2.77 2.52 -10.47
C ARG A 36 -4.06 3.29 -10.24
N PHE A 37 -4.35 3.60 -8.99
CA PHE A 37 -5.45 4.49 -8.62
C PHE A 37 -4.93 5.92 -8.41
N HIS A 38 -5.63 6.91 -8.96
CA HIS A 38 -5.33 8.32 -8.76
C HIS A 38 -6.27 8.91 -7.70
N SER A 39 -5.70 9.32 -6.57
CA SER A 39 -6.50 9.89 -5.48
C SER A 39 -6.87 11.35 -5.70
N LEU A 40 -6.01 12.13 -6.37
CA LEU A 40 -6.26 13.55 -6.62
C LEU A 40 -6.50 13.81 -8.11
N PRO A 41 -7.29 14.85 -8.46
CA PRO A 41 -7.48 15.28 -9.85
C PRO A 41 -6.15 15.60 -10.55
N GLY A 42 -6.16 15.51 -11.88
CA GLY A 42 -4.98 15.83 -12.71
C GLY A 42 -3.77 14.93 -12.45
N SER A 43 -3.99 13.72 -11.91
CA SER A 43 -2.94 12.77 -11.53
C SER A 43 -1.93 13.32 -10.51
N LYS A 44 -2.32 14.35 -9.74
CA LYS A 44 -1.50 14.90 -8.66
C LYS A 44 -1.17 13.81 -7.62
N ARG A 45 0.06 13.83 -7.11
CA ARG A 45 0.62 12.74 -6.31
C ARG A 45 0.46 12.92 -4.80
N TYR A 46 0.65 14.15 -4.30
CA TYR A 46 0.65 14.44 -2.87
C TYR A 46 -0.37 15.55 -2.56
N PRO A 47 -1.04 15.50 -1.40
CA PRO A 47 -1.90 16.57 -0.95
C PRO A 47 -1.07 17.76 -0.46
N ASP A 48 -1.50 18.98 -0.77
CA ASP A 48 -0.91 20.22 -0.23
C ASP A 48 -1.81 20.83 0.87
N THR A 49 -3.02 20.29 1.05
CA THR A 49 -4.02 20.81 1.99
C THR A 49 -4.68 19.66 2.75
N GLU A 50 -5.23 19.96 3.93
CA GLU A 50 -6.00 19.01 4.75
C GLU A 50 -7.20 18.44 4.00
N GLU A 51 -7.87 19.24 3.18
CA GLU A 51 -8.98 18.78 2.34
C GLU A 51 -8.51 17.74 1.31
N GLN A 52 -7.38 17.99 0.64
CA GLN A 52 -6.78 17.03 -0.28
C GLN A 52 -6.32 15.76 0.45
N LEU A 53 -5.79 15.90 1.66
CA LEU A 53 -5.42 14.76 2.50
C LEU A 53 -6.65 13.90 2.83
N GLY A 54 -7.77 14.54 3.19
CA GLY A 54 -9.05 13.87 3.41
C GLY A 54 -9.53 13.08 2.18
N VAL A 55 -9.42 13.66 0.98
CA VAL A 55 -9.74 12.95 -0.27
C VAL A 55 -8.82 11.74 -0.48
N VAL A 56 -7.52 11.89 -0.24
CA VAL A 56 -6.54 10.80 -0.37
C VAL A 56 -6.88 9.64 0.58
N LEU A 57 -7.11 9.93 1.86
CA LEU A 57 -7.45 8.92 2.86
C LEU A 57 -8.78 8.24 2.57
N GLY A 58 -9.82 9.02 2.23
CA GLY A 58 -11.15 8.49 1.90
C GLY A 58 -11.11 7.51 0.73
N ARG A 59 -10.43 7.86 -0.36
CA ARG A 59 -10.29 6.97 -1.53
C ARG A 59 -9.49 5.71 -1.22
N HIS A 60 -8.43 5.80 -0.40
CA HIS A 60 -7.70 4.60 0.02
C HIS A 60 -8.59 3.68 0.85
N HIS A 61 -9.36 4.20 1.80
CA HIS A 61 -10.31 3.40 2.57
C HIS A 61 -11.33 2.70 1.67
N THR A 62 -11.89 3.39 0.68
CA THR A 62 -12.80 2.76 -0.30
C THR A 62 -12.12 1.61 -1.04
N ILE A 63 -10.90 1.81 -1.57
CA ILE A 63 -10.17 0.75 -2.26
C ILE A 63 -9.93 -0.45 -1.34
N LEU A 64 -9.54 -0.21 -0.08
CA LEU A 64 -9.31 -1.28 0.90
C LEU A 64 -10.60 -2.04 1.23
N GLN A 65 -11.75 -1.35 1.27
CA GLN A 65 -13.06 -1.98 1.48
C GLN A 65 -13.48 -2.83 0.28
N GLU A 66 -13.31 -2.34 -0.94
CA GLU A 66 -13.69 -3.05 -2.16
C GLU A 66 -12.77 -4.26 -2.47
N LEU A 67 -11.47 -4.14 -2.16
CA LEU A 67 -10.50 -5.22 -2.35
C LEU A 67 -10.47 -6.21 -1.19
N GLY A 68 -11.00 -5.85 -0.03
CA GLY A 68 -10.99 -6.69 1.16
C GLY A 68 -11.96 -7.86 1.05
N THR A 69 -11.43 -9.08 0.91
CA THR A 69 -12.22 -10.32 1.03
C THR A 69 -12.38 -10.76 2.49
N ALA A 70 -13.35 -11.64 2.76
CA ALA A 70 -13.83 -12.10 4.07
C ALA A 70 -12.77 -12.67 5.06
N GLU A 71 -11.54 -12.97 4.63
CA GLU A 71 -10.50 -13.60 5.47
C GLU A 71 -9.43 -12.64 6.01
N GLY A 72 -9.52 -11.35 5.68
CA GLY A 72 -8.71 -10.28 6.28
C GLY A 72 -7.71 -9.62 5.32
N LEU A 73 -7.64 -8.30 5.41
CA LEU A 73 -6.72 -7.44 4.67
C LEU A 73 -5.53 -7.06 5.55
N TYR A 74 -4.31 -7.26 5.06
CA TYR A 74 -3.08 -6.88 5.76
C TYR A 74 -2.41 -5.72 5.05
N VAL A 75 -2.21 -4.62 5.77
CA VAL A 75 -1.49 -3.44 5.29
C VAL A 75 -0.10 -3.45 5.91
N ILE A 76 0.93 -3.51 5.07
CA ILE A 76 2.31 -3.29 5.47
C ILE A 76 2.62 -1.84 5.13
N ALA A 77 2.78 -1.02 6.17
CA ALA A 77 3.23 0.36 6.04
C ALA A 77 4.67 0.43 6.55
N ASP A 78 5.53 1.07 5.76
CA ASP A 78 6.85 1.47 6.19
C ASP A 78 6.90 3.00 6.25
N SER A 79 7.64 3.53 7.20
CA SER A 79 7.91 4.96 7.26
C SER A 79 8.97 5.30 6.22
N TYR A 80 8.54 5.87 5.10
CA TYR A 80 9.48 6.48 4.16
C TYR A 80 10.09 7.73 4.83
N HIS A 81 11.32 7.61 5.29
CA HIS A 81 12.17 8.75 5.61
C HIS A 81 12.84 9.18 4.32
N GLY A 82 12.40 10.30 3.74
CA GLY A 82 12.98 10.81 2.51
C GLY A 82 14.48 11.05 2.63
N ALA A 83 15.21 10.66 1.57
CA ALA A 83 16.58 11.11 1.33
C ALA A 83 16.59 12.57 0.83
#